data_AF-A0A2A4X6B1-F1
#
_entry.id   AF-A0A2A4X6B1-F1
#
_cell.length_a   1.000
_cell.length_b   1.000
_cell.length_c   1.000
_cell.angle_alpha   90.00
_cell.angle_beta   90.00
_cell.angle_gamma   90.00
#
_symmetry.space_group_name_H-M   'P 1'
#
loop_
_entity.id
_entity.type
_entity.pdbx_description
1 polymer ?
#
loop_
_entity_poly.entity_id
_entity_poly.type
_entity_poly.pdbx_seq_one_letter_code
_entity_poly.pdbx_strand_id
1 'polypeptide(L)'
;MQYTSQNARFSRCKSYRYSLSRSWNGGFGKAVFIGLNPSTADQREDDPTIRRCVGFARAWGCNSMEIVNLFAFCATKPEDLKQSAEPVGRNNDRWIAASINDAVLSIACWGNHGEFLGRSDKIRERYPKLLCLGINASGLPKHPLYIKATQTPFALRG
;
A
#
# COMPACT_ATOMS: atom_id res chain seq x y z
N MET A 1 17.45 -7.60 8.08
CA MET A 1 17.35 -7.92 6.63
C MET A 1 18.14 -6.89 5.86
N GLN A 2 18.95 -7.28 4.88
CA GLN A 2 19.71 -6.33 4.07
C GLN A 2 18.94 -6.03 2.78
N TYR A 3 18.59 -4.76 2.59
CA TYR A 3 18.01 -4.27 1.34
C TYR A 3 19.12 -3.76 0.43
N THR A 4 18.98 -3.95 -0.88
CA THR A 4 19.84 -3.32 -1.88
C THR A 4 19.42 -1.89 -2.19
N SER A 5 18.15 -1.54 -1.89
CA SER A 5 17.62 -0.20 -2.08
C SER A 5 16.45 0.05 -1.12
N GLN A 6 16.41 1.27 -0.58
CA GLN A 6 15.36 1.77 0.31
C GLN A 6 15.01 3.18 -0.12
N ASN A 7 13.78 3.39 -0.60
CA ASN A 7 13.33 4.70 -1.04
C ASN A 7 12.01 5.07 -0.38
N ALA A 8 11.76 6.36 -0.21
CA ALA A 8 10.42 6.89 -0.06
C ALA A 8 10.31 8.22 -0.80
N ARG A 9 9.11 8.49 -1.31
CA ARG A 9 8.82 9.65 -2.16
C ARG A 9 7.78 10.50 -1.47
N PHE A 10 8.16 11.73 -1.17
CA PHE A 10 7.33 12.68 -0.45
C PHE A 10 7.03 13.91 -1.30
N SER A 11 5.99 14.64 -0.91
CA SER A 11 5.81 16.03 -1.31
C SER A 11 6.91 16.91 -0.68
N ARG A 12 7.08 18.13 -1.23
CA ARG A 12 8.05 19.11 -0.71
C ARG A 12 7.79 19.49 0.75
N CYS A 13 6.53 19.57 1.16
CA CYS A 13 6.14 19.88 2.54
C CYS A 13 6.23 18.67 3.49
N LYS A 14 6.55 17.47 2.98
CA LYS A 14 6.62 16.21 3.74
C LYS A 14 5.30 15.73 4.39
N SER A 15 4.21 16.48 4.24
CA SER A 15 2.87 16.06 4.72
C SER A 15 2.27 14.92 3.91
N TYR A 16 2.85 14.59 2.75
CA TYR A 16 2.34 13.54 1.86
C TYR A 16 3.45 12.57 1.49
N ARG A 17 3.23 11.27 1.71
CA ARG A 17 4.09 10.19 1.21
C ARG A 17 3.38 9.47 0.08
N TYR A 18 3.96 9.56 -1.10
CA TYR A 18 3.40 8.96 -2.31
C TYR A 18 3.77 7.49 -2.46
N SER A 19 5.00 7.12 -2.13
CA SER A 19 5.41 5.72 -2.08
C SER A 19 6.55 5.47 -1.11
N LEU A 20 6.69 4.21 -0.70
CA LEU A 20 7.86 3.67 -0.01
C LEU A 20 8.21 2.33 -0.64
N SER A 21 9.47 2.10 -0.98
CA SER A 21 9.91 0.87 -1.62
C SER A 21 11.15 0.26 -0.96
N ARG A 22 11.24 -1.06 -1.10
CA ARG A 22 12.33 -1.92 -0.64
C ARG A 22 12.67 -2.89 -1.77
N SER A 23 13.95 -3.08 -2.04
CA SER A 23 14.43 -4.07 -3.02
C SER A 23 15.54 -4.94 -2.42
N TRP A 24 15.73 -6.12 -2.99
CA TRP A 24 16.75 -7.08 -2.58
C TRP A 24 17.23 -7.91 -3.78
N ASN A 25 18.30 -8.68 -3.56
CA ASN A 25 18.83 -9.58 -4.57
C ASN A 25 17.98 -10.86 -4.68
N GLY A 26 17.79 -11.33 -5.92
CA GLY A 26 17.04 -12.55 -6.23
C GLY A 26 15.51 -12.35 -6.28
N GLY A 27 14.84 -13.20 -7.04
CA GLY A 27 13.41 -13.09 -7.35
C GLY A 27 13.13 -12.26 -8.62
N PHE A 28 11.85 -12.00 -8.89
CA PHE A 28 11.42 -11.31 -10.11
C PHE A 28 10.27 -10.35 -9.84
N GLY A 29 10.34 -9.16 -10.44
CA GLY A 29 9.25 -8.19 -10.41
C GLY A 29 8.93 -7.61 -9.03
N LYS A 30 7.95 -6.71 -9.04
CA LYS A 30 7.53 -5.90 -7.90
C LYS A 30 6.13 -6.30 -7.43
N ALA A 31 5.98 -6.49 -6.12
CA ALA A 31 4.67 -6.51 -5.49
C ALA A 31 4.34 -5.11 -4.95
N VAL A 32 3.25 -4.51 -5.42
CA VAL A 32 2.73 -3.26 -4.85
C VAL A 32 1.60 -3.55 -3.86
N PHE A 33 1.65 -2.90 -2.70
CA PHE A 33 0.60 -2.93 -1.68
C PHE A 33 -0.09 -1.55 -1.64
N ILE A 34 -1.41 -1.55 -1.58
CA ILE A 34 -2.25 -0.35 -1.55
C ILE A 34 -2.89 -0.27 -0.16
N GLY A 35 -2.27 0.52 0.71
CA GLY A 35 -2.72 0.78 2.07
C GLY A 35 -3.73 1.92 2.17
N LEU A 36 -4.15 2.24 3.40
CA LEU A 36 -5.07 3.35 3.66
C LEU A 36 -4.34 4.70 3.51
N ASN A 37 -3.40 4.95 4.40
CA ASN A 37 -2.60 6.16 4.48
C ASN A 37 -1.26 5.87 5.20
N PRO A 38 -0.21 6.66 4.93
CA PRO A 38 1.03 6.61 5.70
C PRO A 38 0.79 6.98 7.18
N SER A 39 1.30 6.16 8.11
CA SER A 39 1.28 6.46 9.55
C SER A 39 2.25 7.57 9.93
N THR A 40 3.41 7.63 9.29
CA THR A 40 4.44 8.65 9.53
C THR A 40 5.00 9.18 8.22
N ALA A 41 5.57 10.38 8.28
CA ALA A 41 6.37 10.95 7.20
C ALA A 41 7.83 10.46 7.21
N ASP A 42 8.14 9.42 7.99
CA ASP A 42 9.50 8.86 8.10
C ASP A 42 9.64 7.59 7.23
N GLN A 43 10.87 7.36 6.79
CA GLN A 43 11.29 6.30 5.87
C GLN A 43 12.37 5.37 6.47
N ARG A 44 12.92 5.71 7.65
CA ARG A 44 14.15 5.13 8.19
C ARG A 44 13.99 3.72 8.75
N GLU A 45 12.89 3.46 9.44
CA GLU A 45 12.63 2.15 10.04
C GLU A 45 11.40 1.49 9.43
N ASP A 46 11.51 0.21 9.13
CA ASP A 46 10.38 -0.57 8.69
C ASP A 46 9.47 -0.85 9.88
N ASP A 47 8.28 -0.27 9.88
CA ASP A 47 7.24 -0.61 10.83
C ASP A 47 6.73 -2.06 10.65
N PRO A 48 5.89 -2.59 11.57
CA PRO A 48 5.35 -3.95 11.44
C PRO A 48 4.64 -4.22 10.10
N THR A 49 3.95 -3.23 9.53
CA THR A 49 3.25 -3.36 8.24
C THR A 49 4.25 -3.54 7.11
N ILE A 50 5.29 -2.70 7.05
CA ILE A 50 6.33 -2.79 6.02
C ILE A 50 7.02 -4.16 6.08
N ARG A 51 7.40 -4.64 7.28
CA ARG A 51 8.01 -5.96 7.44
C ARG A 51 7.10 -7.09 6.95
N ARG A 52 5.79 -7.00 7.20
CA ARG A 52 4.81 -7.98 6.70
C ARG A 52 4.73 -7.95 5.17
N CYS A 53 4.63 -6.77 4.55
CA CYS A 53 4.59 -6.64 3.09
C CYS A 53 5.86 -7.17 2.42
N VAL A 54 7.05 -6.90 2.99
CA VAL A 54 8.32 -7.46 2.51
C VAL A 54 8.31 -9.00 2.61
N GLY A 55 7.85 -9.55 3.74
CA GLY A 55 7.76 -10.99 3.93
C GLY A 55 6.86 -11.66 2.89
N PHE A 56 5.69 -11.07 2.63
CA PHE A 56 4.77 -11.55 1.59
C PHE A 56 5.39 -11.48 0.19
N ALA A 57 5.93 -10.33 -0.20
CA ALA A 57 6.56 -10.16 -1.51
C ALA A 57 7.67 -11.20 -1.75
N ARG A 58 8.53 -11.44 -0.75
CA ARG A 58 9.57 -12.48 -0.82
C ARG A 58 8.98 -13.89 -0.94
N ALA A 59 7.96 -14.21 -0.14
CA ALA A 59 7.30 -15.51 -0.18
C ALA A 59 6.66 -15.82 -1.55
N TRP A 60 6.25 -14.78 -2.29
CA TRP A 60 5.72 -14.91 -3.64
C TRP A 60 6.79 -14.78 -4.74
N GLY A 61 8.07 -14.77 -4.37
CA GLY A 61 9.19 -14.75 -5.31
C GLY A 61 9.54 -13.37 -5.89
N CYS A 62 8.95 -12.28 -5.38
CA CYS A 62 9.28 -10.93 -5.84
C CYS A 62 10.68 -10.50 -5.39
N ASN A 63 11.31 -9.59 -6.15
CA ASN A 63 12.60 -8.97 -5.79
C ASN A 63 12.45 -7.57 -5.17
N SER A 64 11.23 -7.03 -5.17
CA SER A 64 10.93 -5.74 -4.60
C SER A 64 9.49 -5.63 -4.10
N MET A 65 9.31 -4.73 -3.14
CA MET A 65 8.02 -4.32 -2.60
C MET A 65 7.91 -2.81 -2.69
N GLU A 66 6.73 -2.32 -3.08
CA GLU A 66 6.36 -0.91 -2.98
C GLU A 66 5.02 -0.77 -2.26
N ILE A 67 4.90 0.21 -1.38
CA ILE A 67 3.63 0.58 -0.78
C ILE A 67 3.22 1.96 -1.25
N VAL A 68 2.00 2.03 -1.81
CA VAL A 68 1.25 3.26 -2.07
C VAL A 68 0.00 3.24 -1.20
N ASN A 69 -0.73 4.35 -1.15
CA ASN A 69 -1.89 4.47 -0.27
C ASN A 69 -3.05 5.13 -0.99
N LEU A 70 -4.27 4.77 -0.60
CA LEU A 70 -5.49 5.45 -1.04
C LEU A 70 -5.38 6.97 -0.82
N PHE A 71 -4.79 7.36 0.31
CA PHE A 71 -4.53 8.74 0.71
C PHE A 71 -3.04 8.94 0.97
N ALA A 72 -2.43 9.95 0.37
CA ALA A 72 -1.00 10.22 0.57
C ALA A 72 -0.73 10.97 1.88
N PHE A 73 -1.72 11.61 2.50
CA PHE A 73 -1.53 12.39 3.71
C PHE A 73 -1.03 11.54 4.88
N CYS A 74 0.06 11.98 5.49
CA CYS A 74 0.68 11.28 6.61
C CYS A 74 -0.09 11.56 7.90
N ALA A 75 -0.69 10.52 8.48
CA ALA A 75 -1.47 10.59 9.72
C ALA A 75 -1.42 9.24 10.45
N THR A 76 -1.13 9.24 11.75
CA THR A 76 -1.08 8.00 12.54
C THR A 76 -2.46 7.39 12.71
N LYS A 77 -3.51 8.23 12.79
CA LYS A 77 -4.88 7.82 13.05
C LYS A 77 -5.80 8.14 11.86
N PRO A 78 -6.76 7.25 11.52
CA PRO A 78 -7.76 7.52 10.49
C PRO A 78 -8.59 8.78 10.74
N GLU A 79 -8.79 9.17 12.01
CA GLU A 79 -9.52 10.37 12.39
C GLU A 79 -8.80 11.64 11.93
N ASP A 80 -7.47 11.69 12.10
CA ASP A 80 -6.65 12.83 11.67
C ASP A 80 -6.59 12.93 10.14
N LEU A 81 -6.55 11.77 9.46
CA LEU A 81 -6.67 11.71 8.01
C LEU A 81 -7.98 12.34 7.51
N LYS A 82 -9.10 12.06 8.19
CA LYS A 82 -10.43 12.57 7.82
C LYS A 82 -10.59 14.07 8.06
N GLN A 83 -9.77 14.66 8.93
CA GLN A 83 -9.75 16.10 9.20
C GLN A 83 -8.89 16.89 8.22
N SER A 84 -8.02 16.22 7.46
CA SER A 84 -7.21 16.89 6.43
C SER A 84 -8.10 17.42 5.31
N ALA A 85 -7.82 18.65 4.85
CA ALA A 85 -8.54 19.25 3.71
C ALA A 85 -8.25 18.56 2.37
N GLU A 86 -7.02 18.05 2.17
CA GLU A 86 -6.60 17.41 0.91
C GLU A 86 -6.01 16.00 1.13
N PRO A 87 -6.74 15.07 1.76
CA PRO A 87 -6.17 13.80 2.26
C PRO A 87 -5.59 12.93 1.15
N VAL A 88 -6.17 13.00 -0.06
CA VAL A 88 -5.70 12.24 -1.22
C VAL A 88 -4.30 12.67 -1.63
N GLY A 89 -4.00 13.97 -1.61
CA GLY A 89 -2.76 14.57 -2.11
C GLY A 89 -2.72 14.68 -3.64
N ARG A 90 -2.38 15.88 -4.13
CA ARG A 90 -2.45 16.27 -5.57
C ARG A 90 -1.86 15.29 -6.57
N ASN A 91 -0.75 14.63 -6.25
CA ASN A 91 -0.05 13.72 -7.18
C ASN A 91 -0.33 12.23 -6.92
N ASN A 92 -1.14 11.89 -5.91
CA ASN A 92 -1.22 10.51 -5.41
C ASN A 92 -1.75 9.52 -6.46
N ASP A 93 -2.77 9.91 -7.24
CA ASP A 93 -3.32 9.07 -8.32
C ASP A 93 -2.27 8.69 -9.38
N ARG A 94 -1.31 9.60 -9.66
CA ARG A 94 -0.20 9.32 -10.59
C ARG A 94 0.74 8.25 -10.03
N TRP A 95 1.03 8.32 -8.73
CA TRP A 95 1.91 7.34 -8.07
C TRP A 95 1.25 5.97 -7.97
N ILE A 96 -0.03 5.91 -7.59
CA ILE A 96 -0.79 4.65 -7.59
C ILE A 96 -0.76 4.02 -8.99
N ALA A 97 -1.06 4.79 -10.03
CA ALA A 97 -1.05 4.30 -11.41
C ALA A 97 0.32 3.76 -11.83
N ALA A 98 1.39 4.52 -11.58
CA ALA A 98 2.75 4.12 -11.92
C ALA A 98 3.18 2.85 -11.17
N SER A 99 2.88 2.77 -9.87
CA SER A 99 3.25 1.61 -9.04
C SER A 99 2.49 0.34 -9.43
N ILE A 100 1.20 0.44 -9.79
CA ILE A 100 0.40 -0.68 -10.28
C ILE A 100 0.89 -1.15 -11.67
N ASN A 101 1.14 -0.22 -12.60
CA ASN A 101 1.55 -0.58 -13.96
C ASN A 101 2.93 -1.27 -14.02
N ASP A 102 3.81 -0.98 -13.07
CA ASP A 102 5.15 -1.56 -12.96
C ASP A 102 5.20 -2.80 -12.03
N ALA A 103 4.05 -3.24 -11.51
CA ALA A 103 3.96 -4.37 -10.59
C ALA A 103 3.44 -5.64 -11.25
N VAL A 104 4.03 -6.78 -10.87
CA VAL A 104 3.51 -8.11 -11.24
C VAL A 104 2.37 -8.54 -10.33
N LEU A 105 2.30 -7.99 -9.11
CA LEU A 105 1.22 -8.22 -8.15
C LEU A 105 0.77 -6.89 -7.55
N SER A 106 -0.53 -6.62 -7.58
CA SER A 106 -1.13 -5.41 -6.98
C SER A 106 -2.12 -5.80 -5.89
N ILE A 107 -1.76 -5.55 -4.63
CA ILE A 107 -2.47 -6.04 -3.45
C ILE A 107 -3.19 -4.89 -2.75
N ALA A 108 -4.51 -4.95 -2.71
CA ALA A 108 -5.35 -4.10 -1.87
C ALA A 108 -5.30 -4.56 -0.41
N CYS A 109 -5.05 -3.63 0.51
CA CYS A 109 -4.97 -3.93 1.95
C CYS A 109 -5.24 -2.71 2.86
N TRP A 110 -6.17 -1.84 2.47
CA TRP A 110 -6.47 -0.58 3.14
C TRP A 110 -7.38 -0.67 4.38
N GLY A 111 -7.88 -1.85 4.74
CA GLY A 111 -8.69 -2.02 5.95
C GLY A 111 -10.05 -1.32 5.87
N ASN A 112 -10.65 -1.05 7.04
CA ASN A 112 -12.05 -0.66 7.17
C ASN A 112 -12.38 0.80 6.83
N HIS A 113 -11.39 1.63 6.50
CA HIS A 113 -11.60 3.07 6.31
C HIS A 113 -11.39 3.51 4.86
N GLY A 114 -11.28 2.57 3.92
CA GLY A 114 -11.04 2.88 2.51
C GLY A 114 -12.19 3.62 1.82
N GLU A 115 -13.41 3.48 2.34
CA GLU A 115 -14.64 4.08 1.77
C GLU A 115 -14.72 5.59 1.96
N PHE A 116 -13.86 6.18 2.80
CA PHE A 116 -13.84 7.63 2.98
C PHE A 116 -13.71 8.34 1.63
N LEU A 117 -14.58 9.32 1.35
CA LEU A 117 -14.67 10.01 0.06
C LEU A 117 -14.91 9.10 -1.17
N GLY A 118 -15.48 7.90 -0.97
CA GLY A 118 -15.67 6.90 -2.04
C GLY A 118 -14.35 6.37 -2.62
N ARG A 119 -13.26 6.49 -1.85
CA ARG A 119 -11.91 6.36 -2.40
C ARG A 119 -11.56 4.94 -2.81
N SER A 120 -11.94 3.94 -2.00
CA SER A 120 -11.72 2.53 -2.34
C SER A 120 -12.43 2.14 -3.62
N ASP A 121 -13.66 2.61 -3.84
CA ASP A 121 -14.44 2.23 -5.02
C ASP A 121 -13.86 2.83 -6.29
N LYS A 122 -13.48 4.11 -6.26
CA LYS A 122 -12.75 4.75 -7.37
C LYS A 122 -11.49 3.97 -7.78
N ILE A 123 -10.76 3.42 -6.81
CA ILE A 123 -9.55 2.62 -7.07
C ILE A 123 -9.92 1.22 -7.59
N ARG A 124 -10.95 0.57 -7.03
CA ARG A 124 -11.41 -0.76 -7.49
C ARG A 124 -11.95 -0.72 -8.92
N GLU A 125 -12.78 0.28 -9.25
CA GLU A 125 -13.32 0.47 -10.60
C GLU A 125 -12.22 0.71 -11.63
N ARG A 126 -11.23 1.54 -11.28
CA ARG A 126 -10.11 1.86 -12.18
C ARG A 126 -9.15 0.68 -12.37
N TYR A 127 -9.01 -0.19 -11.37
CA TYR A 127 -8.08 -1.31 -11.37
C TYR A 127 -8.81 -2.63 -11.02
N PRO A 128 -9.55 -3.23 -11.96
CA PRO A 128 -10.40 -4.40 -11.67
C PRO A 128 -9.63 -5.69 -11.39
N LYS A 129 -8.31 -5.71 -11.59
CA LYS A 129 -7.43 -6.87 -11.39
C LYS A 129 -6.69 -6.86 -10.04
N LEU A 130 -7.11 -6.01 -9.11
CA LEU A 130 -6.50 -5.99 -7.78
C LEU A 130 -6.69 -7.33 -7.08
N LEU A 131 -5.68 -7.73 -6.33
CA LEU A 131 -5.71 -8.88 -5.44
C LEU A 131 -5.89 -8.38 -3.99
N CYS A 132 -6.22 -9.29 -3.08
CA CYS A 132 -6.22 -9.01 -1.65
C CYS A 132 -5.75 -10.25 -0.87
N LEU A 133 -5.57 -10.07 0.44
CA LEU A 133 -5.12 -11.12 1.35
C LEU A 133 -6.22 -11.66 2.27
N GLY A 134 -7.43 -11.12 2.12
CA GLY A 134 -8.56 -11.37 3.00
C GLY A 134 -9.54 -10.21 2.94
N ILE A 135 -10.78 -10.49 3.30
CA ILE A 135 -11.88 -9.52 3.31
C ILE A 135 -12.44 -9.41 4.73
N ASN A 136 -12.62 -8.20 5.22
CA ASN A 136 -13.29 -7.91 6.49
C ASN A 136 -14.80 -8.14 6.40
N ALA A 137 -15.49 -8.16 7.54
CA ALA A 137 -16.95 -8.24 7.57
C ALA A 137 -17.64 -7.08 6.83
N SER A 138 -16.97 -5.93 6.72
CA SER A 138 -17.39 -4.76 5.94
C SER A 138 -17.23 -4.92 4.43
N GLY A 139 -16.71 -6.05 3.93
CA GLY A 139 -16.42 -6.25 2.50
C GLY A 139 -15.11 -5.62 2.03
N LEU A 140 -14.38 -4.91 2.90
CA LEU A 140 -13.12 -4.25 2.55
C LEU A 140 -11.89 -5.15 2.74
N PRO A 141 -10.83 -4.98 1.94
CA PRO A 141 -9.62 -5.79 2.04
C PRO A 141 -8.89 -5.59 3.37
N LYS A 142 -8.48 -6.71 3.97
CA LYS A 142 -7.80 -6.75 5.26
C LYS A 142 -6.44 -6.06 5.23
N HIS A 143 -6.11 -5.39 6.33
CA HIS A 143 -4.77 -4.92 6.61
C HIS A 143 -3.80 -6.11 6.77
N PRO A 144 -2.55 -6.04 6.26
CA PRO A 144 -1.67 -7.22 6.17
C PRO A 144 -1.11 -7.68 7.51
N LEU A 145 -1.16 -6.82 8.54
CA LEU A 145 -0.51 -7.06 9.84
C LEU A 145 -0.90 -8.39 10.49
N TYR A 146 -2.18 -8.76 10.40
CA TYR A 146 -2.73 -9.94 11.09
C TYR A 146 -3.07 -11.11 10.14
N ILE A 147 -2.61 -11.05 8.90
CA ILE A 147 -2.78 -12.15 7.94
C ILE A 147 -1.67 -13.19 8.18
N LYS A 148 -1.96 -14.49 7.99
CA LYS A 148 -0.95 -15.56 8.07
C LYS A 148 0.14 -15.37 7.02
N ALA A 149 1.40 -15.66 7.37
CA ALA A 149 2.54 -15.50 6.45
C ALA A 149 2.47 -16.36 5.19
N THR A 150 1.76 -17.48 5.25
CA THR A 150 1.57 -18.43 4.14
C THR A 150 0.40 -18.06 3.20
N GLN A 151 -0.29 -16.95 3.44
CA GLN A 151 -1.42 -16.54 2.61
C GLN A 151 -0.95 -16.23 1.18
N THR A 152 -1.63 -16.81 0.21
CA THR A 152 -1.52 -16.45 -1.20
C THR A 152 -2.60 -15.41 -1.56
N PRO A 153 -2.27 -14.39 -2.38
CA PRO A 153 -3.23 -13.37 -2.74
C PRO A 153 -4.26 -13.92 -3.72
N PHE A 154 -5.50 -13.45 -3.63
CA PHE A 154 -6.60 -13.84 -4.50
C PHE A 154 -7.34 -12.60 -5.01
N ALA A 155 -8.11 -12.75 -6.08
CA ALA A 155 -8.82 -11.63 -6.71
C ALA A 155 -9.72 -10.89 -5.70
N LEU A 156 -9.55 -9.57 -5.60
CA LEU A 156 -10.48 -8.71 -4.89
C LEU A 156 -11.78 -8.65 -5.72
N ARG A 157 -12.82 -9.32 -5.25
CA ARG A 157 -14.12 -9.30 -5.93
C ARG A 157 -14.81 -7.95 -5.68
N GLY A 158 -15.53 -7.47 -6.70
CA GLY A 158 -16.42 -6.30 -6.66
C GLY A 158 -17.52 -6.49 -5.63
#